data_AF-A0A7Y3G5N7-F1
#
_entry.id   AF-A0A7Y3G5N7-F1
#
_cell.length_a   1.000
_cell.length_b   1.000
_cell.length_c   1.000
_cell.angle_alpha   90.00
_cell.angle_beta   90.00
_cell.angle_gamma   90.00
#
_symmetry.space_group_name_H-M   'P 1'
#
loop_
_entity.id
_entity.type
_entity.pdbx_description
1 polymer ?
#
loop_
_entity_poly.entity_id
_entity_poly.type
_entity_poly.pdbx_seq_one_letter_code
_entity_poly.pdbx_strand_id
1 'polypeptide(L)'
;MKHLIFLFLSCIAIQAVSQSTLTAKDWQDDLKFLQETVHDDYPFLFKKTTAEEFDKAVEQLHNDIPNLQEHEILVGLARIVSSFKYGHTALSLRKKPHAISQLPINLFQFNDGTFIQGTHKDYANALGAKVTEIAGVPIKDVLKAVYPVVPAENEQYFKAYGYGYVASPEVLHAQGILKELTDTVELTLEKDNKEFKQSFKALSKGER
;
A
#
# COMPACT_ATOMS: atom_id res chain seq x y z
N MET A 1 -38.39 -13.71 42.53
CA MET A 1 -38.28 -13.07 41.19
C MET A 1 -37.52 -11.73 41.16
N LYS A 2 -36.86 -11.28 42.23
CA LYS A 2 -35.90 -10.14 42.16
C LYS A 2 -34.43 -10.57 42.14
N HIS A 3 -34.13 -11.79 42.57
CA HIS A 3 -32.76 -12.34 42.55
C HIS A 3 -32.39 -13.08 41.25
N LEU A 4 -33.36 -13.36 40.37
CA LEU A 4 -33.10 -13.98 39.06
C LEU A 4 -32.76 -12.95 37.96
N ILE A 5 -33.04 -11.67 38.20
CA ILE A 5 -32.70 -10.57 37.29
C ILE A 5 -31.23 -10.12 37.48
N PHE A 6 -30.65 -10.38 38.67
CA PHE A 6 -29.27 -9.98 38.97
C PHE A 6 -28.21 -10.90 38.35
N LEU A 7 -28.59 -12.13 37.96
CA LEU A 7 -27.67 -13.07 37.32
C LEU A 7 -27.59 -12.89 35.79
N PHE A 8 -28.52 -12.14 35.19
CA PHE A 8 -28.55 -11.90 33.74
C PHE A 8 -27.82 -10.62 33.32
N LEU A 9 -27.40 -9.78 34.28
CA LEU A 9 -26.64 -8.55 34.02
C LEU A 9 -25.11 -8.70 34.16
N SER A 10 -24.58 -9.86 34.55
CA SER A 10 -23.13 -10.03 34.77
C SER A 10 -22.37 -10.67 33.59
N CYS A 11 -23.03 -10.97 32.46
CA CYS A 11 -22.40 -11.59 31.29
C CYS A 11 -22.11 -10.62 30.12
N ILE A 12 -22.25 -9.29 30.31
CA ILE A 12 -21.95 -8.27 29.28
C ILE A 12 -20.65 -7.52 29.62
N ALA A 13 -19.68 -8.21 30.21
CA ALA A 13 -18.35 -7.67 30.41
C ALA A 13 -17.34 -8.77 30.12
N ILE A 14 -16.99 -8.88 28.84
CA ILE A 14 -15.72 -9.29 28.23
C ILE A 14 -16.11 -9.72 26.81
N GLN A 15 -16.46 -8.74 25.97
CA GLN A 15 -16.07 -8.88 24.56
C GLN A 15 -14.59 -8.49 24.54
N ALA A 16 -13.72 -9.47 24.81
CA ALA A 16 -12.34 -9.36 24.38
C ALA A 16 -12.39 -9.34 22.86
N VAL A 17 -12.38 -8.13 22.28
CA VAL A 17 -12.00 -7.97 20.89
C VAL A 17 -10.53 -8.34 20.84
N SER A 18 -10.24 -9.62 20.61
CA SER A 18 -8.90 -10.06 20.24
C SER A 18 -8.64 -9.63 18.80
N GLN A 19 -8.47 -8.33 18.57
CA GLN A 19 -7.57 -7.90 17.51
C GLN A 19 -6.17 -8.01 18.12
N SER A 20 -5.51 -9.15 17.90
CA SER A 20 -4.09 -9.27 18.18
C SER A 20 -3.38 -8.33 17.21
N THR A 21 -3.23 -7.07 17.60
CA THR A 21 -2.33 -6.14 16.92
C THR A 21 -0.91 -6.63 17.20
N LEU A 22 -0.19 -7.00 16.15
CA LEU A 22 1.23 -7.36 16.26
C LEU A 22 1.98 -6.22 16.94
N THR A 23 2.83 -6.57 17.89
CA THR A 23 3.72 -5.60 18.54
C THR A 23 4.86 -5.21 17.62
N ALA A 24 5.57 -4.11 17.92
CA ALA A 24 6.78 -3.74 17.19
C ALA A 24 7.82 -4.88 17.19
N LYS A 25 7.92 -5.62 18.29
CA LYS A 25 8.82 -6.77 18.41
C LYS A 25 8.41 -7.91 17.48
N ASP A 26 7.12 -8.21 17.37
CA ASP A 26 6.62 -9.25 16.46
C ASP A 26 6.95 -8.90 15.00
N TRP A 27 6.76 -7.64 14.60
CA TRP A 27 7.13 -7.16 13.26
C TRP A 27 8.64 -7.22 13.00
N GLN A 28 9.45 -6.86 14.00
CA GLN A 28 10.91 -6.97 13.92
C GLN A 28 11.35 -8.42 13.76
N ASP A 29 10.72 -9.35 14.48
CA ASP A 29 11.01 -10.78 14.38
C ASP A 29 10.62 -11.35 13.01
N ASP A 30 9.45 -10.99 12.47
CA ASP A 30 9.04 -11.38 11.12
C ASP A 30 9.98 -10.82 10.04
N LEU A 31 10.46 -9.59 10.19
CA LEU A 31 11.44 -8.98 9.30
C LEU A 31 12.80 -9.71 9.37
N LYS A 32 13.23 -10.13 10.57
CA LYS A 32 14.46 -10.91 10.74
C LYS A 32 14.33 -12.32 10.17
N PHE A 33 13.18 -12.95 10.38
CA PHE A 33 12.88 -14.23 9.75
C PHE A 33 12.93 -14.15 8.22
N LEU A 34 12.40 -13.08 7.62
CA LEU A 34 12.53 -12.82 6.17
C LEU A 34 14.01 -12.68 5.76
N GLN A 35 14.81 -11.92 6.51
CA GLN A 35 16.24 -11.72 6.23
C GLN A 35 17.01 -13.05 6.26
N GLU A 36 16.87 -13.82 7.33
CA GLU A 36 17.52 -15.13 7.50
C GLU A 36 17.12 -16.10 6.39
N THR A 37 15.81 -16.21 6.12
CA THR A 37 15.29 -17.07 5.05
C THR A 37 15.87 -16.70 3.67
N VAL A 38 15.99 -15.41 3.36
CA VAL A 38 16.57 -14.97 2.08
C VAL A 38 18.04 -15.38 1.96
N HIS A 39 18.83 -15.24 3.02
CA HIS A 39 20.25 -15.61 3.00
C HIS A 39 20.46 -17.12 2.91
N ASP A 40 19.69 -17.89 3.67
CA ASP A 40 19.87 -19.34 3.78
C ASP A 40 19.29 -20.08 2.57
N ASP A 41 18.04 -19.78 2.21
CA ASP A 41 17.30 -20.56 1.21
C ASP A 41 17.32 -19.91 -0.18
N TYR A 42 17.46 -18.59 -0.25
CA TYR A 42 17.32 -17.83 -1.50
C TYR A 42 18.48 -16.86 -1.85
N PRO A 43 19.76 -17.20 -1.58
CA PRO A 43 20.89 -16.29 -1.85
C PRO A 43 21.06 -15.97 -3.35
N PHE A 44 20.43 -16.75 -4.23
CA PHE A 44 20.44 -16.50 -5.67
C PHE A 44 19.63 -15.27 -6.09
N LEU A 45 18.78 -14.68 -5.22
CA LEU A 45 17.96 -13.51 -5.53
C LEU A 45 18.78 -12.21 -5.68
N PHE A 46 20.01 -12.17 -5.14
CA PHE A 46 20.92 -11.03 -5.21
C PHE A 46 21.58 -10.85 -6.59
N LYS A 47 20.78 -10.78 -7.66
CA LYS A 47 21.24 -10.50 -9.03
C LYS A 47 21.04 -9.05 -9.46
N LYS A 48 20.05 -8.37 -8.89
CA LYS A 48 19.67 -6.99 -9.22
C LYS A 48 19.85 -6.00 -8.06
N THR A 49 20.29 -6.53 -6.91
CA THR A 49 20.73 -5.84 -5.70
C THR A 49 21.78 -6.73 -5.02
N THR A 50 22.44 -6.23 -3.97
CA THR A 50 23.42 -6.99 -3.18
C THR A 50 22.85 -7.40 -1.82
N ALA A 51 23.46 -8.41 -1.20
CA ALA A 51 23.20 -8.77 0.19
C ALA A 51 23.35 -7.57 1.13
N GLU A 52 24.42 -6.78 0.95
CA GLU A 52 24.68 -5.58 1.77
C GLU A 52 23.58 -4.51 1.63
N GLU A 53 23.12 -4.22 0.41
CA GLU A 53 22.04 -3.26 0.18
C GLU A 53 20.71 -3.73 0.80
N PHE A 54 20.42 -5.03 0.66
CA PHE A 54 19.26 -5.66 1.26
C PHE A 54 19.32 -5.62 2.80
N ASP A 55 20.44 -6.01 3.39
CA ASP A 55 20.65 -6.00 4.83
C ASP A 55 20.55 -4.59 5.40
N LYS A 56 21.11 -3.60 4.70
CA LYS A 56 20.96 -2.20 5.08
C LYS A 56 19.49 -1.75 5.07
N ALA A 57 18.72 -2.16 4.07
CA ALA A 57 17.29 -1.84 4.00
C ALA A 57 16.50 -2.54 5.12
N VAL A 58 16.86 -3.78 5.46
CA VAL A 58 16.31 -4.52 6.59
C VAL A 58 16.61 -3.82 7.91
N GLU A 59 17.88 -3.46 8.18
CA GLU A 59 18.26 -2.76 9.40
C GLU A 59 17.56 -1.40 9.54
N GLN A 60 17.45 -0.65 8.44
CA GLN A 60 16.72 0.61 8.44
C GLN A 60 15.25 0.40 8.84
N LEU A 61 14.54 -0.52 8.18
CA LEU A 61 13.15 -0.80 8.51
C LEU A 61 13.01 -1.32 9.94
N HIS A 62 13.90 -2.22 10.38
CA HIS A 62 13.91 -2.76 11.73
C HIS A 62 13.95 -1.66 12.80
N ASN A 63 14.79 -0.64 12.60
CA ASN A 63 14.93 0.49 13.52
C ASN A 63 13.74 1.46 13.45
N ASP A 64 13.10 1.58 12.29
CA ASP A 64 11.94 2.45 12.10
C ASP A 64 10.65 1.84 12.66
N ILE A 65 10.48 0.51 12.61
CA ILE A 65 9.25 -0.23 13.01
C ILE A 65 8.59 0.30 14.30
N PRO A 66 9.30 0.58 15.41
CA PRO A 66 8.68 1.08 16.64
C PRO A 66 7.90 2.40 16.48
N ASN A 67 8.17 3.17 15.43
CA ASN A 67 7.56 4.47 15.15
C ASN A 67 6.64 4.44 13.92
N LEU A 68 6.47 3.28 13.27
CA LEU A 68 5.68 3.13 12.05
C LEU A 68 4.27 2.63 12.34
N GLN A 69 3.32 3.05 11.52
CA GLN A 69 2.00 2.47 11.44
C GLN A 69 2.05 1.14 10.66
N GLU A 70 1.08 0.24 10.89
CA GLU A 70 1.06 -1.11 10.32
C GLU A 70 1.26 -1.13 8.80
N HIS A 71 0.57 -0.25 8.05
CA HIS A 71 0.70 -0.22 6.59
C HIS A 71 2.06 0.30 6.12
N GLU A 72 2.75 1.12 6.91
CA GLU A 72 4.09 1.60 6.57
C GLU A 72 5.10 0.47 6.72
N ILE A 73 4.93 -0.40 7.74
CA ILE A 73 5.73 -1.63 7.90
C ILE A 73 5.49 -2.56 6.71
N LEU A 74 4.23 -2.82 6.34
CA LEU A 74 3.87 -3.68 5.20
C LEU A 74 4.44 -3.16 3.87
N VAL A 75 4.36 -1.85 3.63
CA VAL A 75 4.92 -1.23 2.43
C VAL A 75 6.45 -1.23 2.48
N GLY A 76 7.06 -1.07 3.65
CA GLY A 76 8.50 -1.23 3.87
C GLY A 76 8.99 -2.63 3.52
N LEU A 77 8.30 -3.67 4.00
CA LEU A 77 8.56 -5.07 3.65
C LEU A 77 8.39 -5.31 2.15
N ALA A 78 7.32 -4.81 1.54
CA ALA A 78 7.10 -4.92 0.10
C ALA A 78 8.23 -4.26 -0.71
N ARG A 79 8.75 -3.12 -0.26
CA ARG A 79 9.90 -2.44 -0.87
C ARG A 79 11.20 -3.25 -0.76
N ILE A 80 11.46 -3.86 0.40
CA ILE A 80 12.61 -4.76 0.61
C ILE A 80 12.53 -5.95 -0.34
N VAL A 81 11.39 -6.65 -0.38
CA VAL A 81 11.19 -7.79 -1.28
C VAL A 81 11.26 -7.38 -2.76
N SER A 82 10.74 -6.21 -3.11
CA SER A 82 10.76 -5.70 -4.49
C SER A 82 12.16 -5.30 -4.97
N SER A 83 13.13 -5.13 -4.07
CA SER A 83 14.52 -4.80 -4.42
C SER A 83 15.18 -5.87 -5.31
N PHE A 84 14.70 -7.11 -5.25
CA PHE A 84 15.16 -8.19 -6.12
C PHE A 84 14.71 -8.04 -7.58
N LYS A 85 13.66 -7.25 -7.84
CA LYS A 85 13.12 -6.97 -9.18
C LYS A 85 12.70 -8.23 -9.96
N TYR A 86 12.01 -9.15 -9.27
CA TYR A 86 11.36 -10.31 -9.87
C TYR A 86 9.85 -10.19 -9.69
N GLY A 87 9.08 -10.19 -10.79
CA GLY A 87 7.62 -9.98 -10.76
C GLY A 87 6.85 -10.96 -9.88
N HIS A 88 7.38 -12.18 -9.69
CA HIS A 88 6.77 -13.22 -8.86
C HIS A 88 7.28 -13.25 -7.41
N THR A 89 8.28 -12.43 -7.06
CA THR A 89 8.80 -12.29 -5.70
C THR A 89 8.17 -11.03 -5.10
N ALA A 90 7.01 -11.20 -4.46
CA ALA A 90 6.20 -10.08 -4.01
C ALA A 90 5.49 -10.36 -2.68
N LEU A 91 5.35 -9.33 -1.84
CA LEU A 91 4.47 -9.36 -0.68
C LEU A 91 3.03 -9.06 -1.11
N SER A 92 2.07 -9.87 -0.66
CA SER A 92 0.67 -9.64 -0.99
C SER A 92 0.04 -8.59 -0.08
N LEU A 93 -0.13 -7.37 -0.58
CA LEU A 93 -0.81 -6.29 0.15
C LEU A 93 -2.34 -6.37 0.09
N ARG A 94 -2.91 -7.41 -0.54
CA ARG A 94 -4.36 -7.51 -0.82
C ARG A 94 -5.10 -8.49 0.09
N LYS A 95 -4.37 -9.32 0.81
CA LYS A 95 -4.97 -10.42 1.59
C LYS A 95 -5.27 -9.95 3.01
N LYS A 96 -6.48 -10.25 3.47
CA LYS A 96 -6.86 -10.07 4.88
C LYS A 96 -5.98 -10.99 5.78
N PRO A 97 -5.66 -10.57 7.01
CA PRO A 97 -6.18 -9.38 7.70
C PRO A 97 -5.50 -8.05 7.32
N HIS A 98 -4.32 -8.09 6.71
CA HIS A 98 -3.45 -6.93 6.45
C HIS A 98 -3.68 -6.24 5.09
N ALA A 99 -4.89 -6.34 4.54
CA ALA A 99 -5.19 -5.78 3.22
C ALA A 99 -5.16 -4.24 3.24
N ILE A 100 -4.53 -3.63 2.24
CA ILE A 100 -4.62 -2.18 1.99
C ILE A 100 -5.90 -1.84 1.21
N SER A 101 -6.32 -0.59 1.32
CA SER A 101 -7.44 -0.03 0.56
C SER A 101 -7.03 0.36 -0.87
N GLN A 102 -8.03 0.60 -1.70
CA GLN A 102 -7.88 1.05 -3.08
C GLN A 102 -8.85 2.21 -3.32
N LEU A 103 -8.39 3.24 -4.01
CA LEU A 103 -9.25 4.22 -4.64
C LEU A 103 -10.08 3.52 -5.73
N PRO A 104 -11.35 3.91 -5.92
CA PRO A 104 -12.26 3.28 -6.88
C PRO A 104 -11.95 3.73 -8.33
N ILE A 105 -10.69 3.63 -8.75
CA ILE A 105 -10.17 4.03 -10.06
C ILE A 105 -9.25 2.95 -10.63
N ASN A 106 -9.30 2.78 -11.94
CA ASN A 106 -8.32 2.05 -12.72
C ASN A 106 -7.50 3.06 -13.51
N LEU A 107 -6.20 3.12 -13.24
CA LEU A 107 -5.27 4.00 -13.94
C LEU A 107 -4.56 3.23 -15.06
N PHE A 108 -4.32 3.90 -16.18
CA PHE A 108 -3.60 3.35 -17.33
C PHE A 108 -2.64 4.38 -17.91
N GLN A 109 -1.43 3.95 -18.29
CA GLN A 109 -0.45 4.79 -18.98
C GLN A 109 -0.58 4.67 -20.50
N PHE A 110 -0.93 5.77 -21.15
CA PHE A 110 -0.82 5.95 -22.60
C PHE A 110 0.45 6.72 -22.96
N ASN A 111 0.73 6.91 -24.25
CA ASN A 111 1.95 7.60 -24.70
C ASN A 111 2.01 9.07 -24.26
N ASP A 112 0.86 9.69 -23.99
CA ASP A 112 0.68 11.10 -23.68
C ASP A 112 0.27 11.37 -22.22
N GLY A 113 0.17 10.34 -21.37
CA GLY A 113 -0.08 10.51 -19.93
C GLY A 113 -0.68 9.30 -19.21
N THR A 114 -0.92 9.48 -17.92
CA THR A 114 -1.70 8.58 -17.08
C THR A 114 -3.17 9.00 -17.11
N PHE A 115 -4.08 8.07 -17.33
CA PHE A 115 -5.52 8.35 -17.46
C PHE A 115 -6.35 7.43 -16.56
N ILE A 116 -7.52 7.90 -16.18
CA ILE A 116 -8.55 7.09 -15.51
C ILE A 116 -9.28 6.28 -16.58
N GLN A 117 -8.91 5.00 -16.71
CA GLN A 117 -9.50 4.04 -17.64
C GLN A 117 -10.86 3.51 -17.14
N GLY A 118 -11.06 3.49 -15.83
CA GLY A 118 -12.31 3.05 -15.19
C GLY A 118 -12.46 3.69 -13.82
N THR A 119 -13.70 3.88 -13.37
CA THR A 119 -13.99 4.41 -12.03
C THR A 119 -15.39 4.00 -11.57
N HIS A 120 -15.66 4.03 -10.27
CA HIS A 120 -17.01 3.82 -9.74
C HIS A 120 -17.98 4.91 -10.27
N LYS A 121 -19.26 4.55 -10.45
CA LYS A 121 -20.28 5.41 -11.05
C LYS A 121 -20.45 6.77 -10.36
N ASP A 122 -20.14 6.85 -9.07
CA ASP A 122 -20.24 8.08 -8.28
C ASP A 122 -19.21 9.14 -8.72
N TYR A 123 -18.19 8.73 -9.48
CA TYR A 123 -17.13 9.58 -10.02
C TYR A 123 -17.12 9.62 -11.55
N ALA A 124 -18.27 9.40 -12.20
CA ALA A 124 -18.38 9.26 -13.66
C ALA A 124 -17.73 10.42 -14.45
N ASN A 125 -17.72 11.64 -13.92
CA ASN A 125 -17.09 12.80 -14.57
C ASN A 125 -15.58 12.61 -14.78
N ALA A 126 -14.91 11.85 -13.91
CA ALA A 126 -13.48 11.60 -13.97
C ALA A 126 -13.09 10.53 -15.00
N LEU A 127 -14.04 9.74 -15.51
CA LEU A 127 -13.75 8.70 -16.51
C LEU A 127 -13.13 9.32 -17.78
N GLY A 128 -12.00 8.77 -18.20
CA GLY A 128 -11.25 9.25 -19.37
C GLY A 128 -10.44 10.53 -19.12
N ALA A 129 -10.42 11.08 -17.91
CA ALA A 129 -9.58 12.23 -17.59
C ALA A 129 -8.12 11.81 -17.42
N LYS A 130 -7.21 12.70 -17.82
CA LYS A 130 -5.77 12.59 -17.58
C LYS A 130 -5.47 13.00 -16.14
N VAL A 131 -4.65 12.23 -15.43
CA VAL A 131 -4.18 12.55 -14.08
C VAL A 131 -2.91 13.38 -14.19
N THR A 132 -2.92 14.60 -13.66
CA THR A 132 -1.75 15.49 -13.64
C THR A 132 -1.07 15.49 -12.27
N GLU A 133 -1.86 15.39 -11.19
CA GLU A 133 -1.36 15.36 -9.81
C GLU A 133 -2.19 14.41 -8.93
N ILE A 134 -1.55 13.86 -7.90
CA ILE A 134 -2.20 13.15 -6.79
C ILE A 134 -1.78 13.84 -5.50
N ALA A 135 -2.74 14.27 -4.70
CA ALA A 135 -2.50 15.02 -3.45
C ALA A 135 -1.58 16.26 -3.63
N GLY A 136 -1.70 16.94 -4.78
CA GLY A 136 -0.88 18.10 -5.13
C GLY A 136 0.57 17.76 -5.53
N VAL A 137 0.91 16.49 -5.67
CA VAL A 137 2.22 16.04 -6.17
C VAL A 137 2.08 15.65 -7.65
N PRO A 138 2.96 16.15 -8.54
CA PRO A 138 2.95 15.77 -9.96
C PRO A 138 2.97 14.25 -10.15
N ILE A 139 2.12 13.73 -11.03
CA ILE A 139 1.97 12.28 -11.26
C ILE A 139 3.31 11.60 -11.54
N LYS A 140 4.21 12.25 -12.27
CA LYS A 140 5.56 11.75 -12.54
C LYS A 140 6.35 11.44 -11.25
N ASP A 141 6.28 12.33 -10.27
CA ASP A 141 7.00 12.17 -9.00
C ASP A 141 6.32 11.13 -8.11
N VAL A 142 4.99 11.02 -8.18
CA VAL A 142 4.23 9.95 -7.52
C VAL A 142 4.63 8.58 -8.08
N LEU A 143 4.68 8.42 -9.40
CA LEU A 143 5.11 7.17 -10.04
C LEU A 143 6.55 6.80 -9.63
N LYS A 144 7.44 7.79 -9.59
CA LYS A 144 8.83 7.60 -9.14
C LYS A 144 8.90 7.15 -7.67
N ALA A 145 8.10 7.75 -6.80
CA ALA A 145 8.06 7.41 -5.38
C ALA A 145 7.48 6.02 -5.14
N VAL A 146 6.48 5.59 -5.93
CA VAL A 146 5.82 4.29 -5.78
C VAL A 146 6.62 3.15 -6.43
N TYR A 147 7.44 3.43 -7.44
CA TYR A 147 8.24 2.42 -8.16
C TYR A 147 8.98 1.40 -7.28
N PRO A 148 9.67 1.79 -6.19
CA PRO A 148 10.42 0.87 -5.34
C PRO A 148 9.54 -0.17 -4.60
N VAL A 149 8.24 0.07 -4.45
CA VAL A 149 7.30 -0.84 -3.77
C VAL A 149 6.79 -1.93 -4.71
N VAL A 150 6.96 -1.74 -6.02
CA VAL A 150 6.47 -2.66 -7.04
C VAL A 150 7.57 -3.65 -7.39
N PRO A 151 7.29 -4.97 -7.50
CA PRO A 151 8.27 -5.98 -7.87
C PRO A 151 8.58 -5.94 -9.38
N ALA A 152 8.87 -4.76 -9.90
CA ALA A 152 9.01 -4.48 -11.32
C ALA A 152 10.35 -5.01 -11.84
N GLU A 153 10.28 -6.04 -12.68
CA GLU A 153 11.41 -6.55 -13.45
C GLU A 153 11.85 -5.60 -14.57
N ASN A 154 10.92 -4.76 -15.06
CA ASN A 154 11.13 -3.75 -16.09
C ASN A 154 10.00 -2.70 -16.10
N GLU A 155 10.11 -1.69 -16.98
CA GLU A 155 9.12 -0.62 -17.11
C GLU A 155 7.73 -1.12 -17.55
N GLN A 156 7.66 -2.17 -18.37
CA GLN A 156 6.37 -2.72 -18.83
C GLN A 156 5.62 -3.38 -17.70
N TYR A 157 6.33 -4.06 -16.79
CA TYR A 157 5.74 -4.61 -15.57
C TYR A 157 5.14 -3.49 -14.71
N PHE A 158 5.86 -2.39 -14.51
CA PHE A 158 5.34 -1.25 -13.75
C PHE A 158 4.12 -0.62 -14.44
N LYS A 159 4.14 -0.47 -15.77
CA LYS A 159 2.97 0.01 -16.53
C LYS A 159 1.74 -0.90 -16.39
N ALA A 160 1.94 -2.22 -16.32
CA ALA A 160 0.85 -3.18 -16.20
C ALA A 160 0.29 -3.29 -14.77
N TYR A 161 1.15 -3.21 -13.74
CA TYR A 161 0.76 -3.57 -12.36
C TYR A 161 1.01 -2.46 -11.33
N GLY A 162 1.94 -1.55 -11.58
CA GLY A 162 2.35 -0.52 -10.63
C GLY A 162 1.24 0.49 -10.31
N TYR A 163 0.35 0.74 -11.26
CA TYR A 163 -0.78 1.65 -11.09
C TYR A 163 -1.78 1.22 -10.01
N GLY A 164 -1.87 -0.08 -9.69
CA GLY A 164 -2.66 -0.53 -8.54
C GLY A 164 -2.05 -0.15 -7.19
N TYR A 165 -0.74 0.08 -7.13
CA TYR A 165 -0.07 0.59 -5.94
C TYR A 165 -0.27 2.10 -5.80
N VAL A 166 -0.24 2.83 -6.93
CA VAL A 166 -0.53 4.27 -6.98
C VAL A 166 -1.95 4.59 -6.50
N ALA A 167 -2.90 3.69 -6.77
CA ALA A 167 -4.28 3.82 -6.32
C ALA A 167 -4.51 3.46 -4.83
N SER A 168 -3.48 3.19 -4.03
CA SER A 168 -3.65 2.89 -2.59
C SER A 168 -3.26 4.10 -1.72
N PRO A 169 -4.16 4.63 -0.90
CA PRO A 169 -3.81 5.66 0.10
C PRO A 169 -2.68 5.23 1.04
N GLU A 170 -2.68 3.97 1.49
CA GLU A 170 -1.62 3.44 2.35
C GLU A 170 -0.24 3.46 1.69
N VAL A 171 -0.16 3.07 0.41
CA VAL A 171 1.10 3.14 -0.34
C VAL A 171 1.52 4.59 -0.55
N LEU A 172 0.58 5.47 -0.92
CA LEU A 172 0.86 6.89 -1.11
C LEU A 172 1.37 7.54 0.19
N HIS A 173 0.81 7.20 1.34
CA HIS A 173 1.29 7.65 2.65
C HIS A 173 2.69 7.12 2.96
N ALA A 174 2.89 5.81 2.86
CA ALA A 174 4.17 5.18 3.17
C ALA A 174 5.32 5.60 2.22
N GLN A 175 5.01 6.14 1.04
CA GLN A 175 5.98 6.73 0.11
C GLN A 175 6.07 8.27 0.23
N GLY A 176 5.42 8.89 1.23
CA GLY A 176 5.52 10.32 1.52
C GLY A 176 4.74 11.23 0.57
N ILE A 177 3.82 10.68 -0.24
CA ILE A 177 2.93 11.46 -1.10
C ILE A 177 1.80 12.07 -0.29
N LEU A 178 1.19 11.28 0.60
CA LEU A 178 0.25 11.78 1.60
C LEU A 178 1.02 12.10 2.88
N LYS A 179 0.76 13.28 3.47
CA LYS A 179 1.35 13.67 4.76
C LYS A 179 0.76 12.92 5.95
N GLU A 180 -0.52 12.56 5.84
CA GLU A 180 -1.28 11.82 6.84
C GLU A 180 -2.13 10.78 6.11
N LEU A 181 -2.36 9.63 6.75
CA LEU A 181 -3.22 8.61 6.17
C LEU A 181 -4.68 9.12 6.14
N THR A 182 -5.27 9.09 4.96
CA THR A 182 -6.67 9.49 4.72
C THR A 182 -7.35 8.48 3.80
N ASP A 183 -8.66 8.28 3.99
CA ASP A 183 -9.47 7.47 3.09
C ASP A 183 -9.91 8.26 1.85
N THR A 184 -9.65 9.57 1.78
CA THR A 184 -10.09 10.44 0.71
C THR A 184 -8.89 11.15 0.09
N VAL A 185 -8.67 10.95 -1.21
CA VAL A 185 -7.51 11.47 -1.94
C VAL A 185 -7.98 12.35 -3.10
N GLU A 186 -7.50 13.60 -3.13
CA GLU A 186 -7.74 14.55 -4.23
C GLU A 186 -6.77 14.30 -5.38
N LEU A 187 -7.31 14.20 -6.60
CA LEU A 187 -6.55 14.19 -7.85
C LEU A 187 -6.82 15.49 -8.62
N THR A 188 -5.76 16.04 -9.21
CA THR A 188 -5.89 17.07 -10.26
C THR A 188 -5.99 16.36 -11.60
N LEU A 189 -7.07 16.65 -12.33
CA LEU A 189 -7.46 15.96 -13.56
C LEU A 189 -7.62 16.94 -14.71
N GLU A 190 -7.30 16.50 -15.92
CA GLU A 190 -7.48 17.25 -17.16
C GLU A 190 -8.39 16.47 -18.12
N LYS A 191 -9.45 17.12 -18.61
CA LYS A 191 -10.36 16.58 -19.63
C LYS A 191 -10.92 17.71 -20.49
N ASP A 192 -10.95 17.52 -21.80
CA ASP A 192 -11.40 18.54 -22.77
C ASP A 192 -10.68 19.89 -22.61
N ASN A 193 -9.36 19.84 -22.35
CA ASN A 193 -8.47 20.98 -22.06
C ASN A 193 -8.91 21.81 -20.83
N LYS A 194 -9.70 21.23 -19.93
CA LYS A 194 -10.09 21.84 -18.66
C LYS A 194 -9.51 21.04 -17.51
N GLU A 195 -8.87 21.75 -16.61
CA GLU A 195 -8.42 21.21 -15.33
C GLU A 195 -9.55 21.25 -14.30
N PHE A 196 -9.68 20.19 -13.51
CA PHE A 196 -10.58 20.13 -12.36
C PHE A 196 -10.02 19.20 -11.29
N LYS A 197 -10.48 19.39 -10.05
CA LYS A 197 -10.10 18.53 -8.92
C LYS A 197 -11.23 17.56 -8.61
N GLN A 198 -10.87 16.32 -8.31
CA GLN A 198 -11.80 15.28 -7.88
C GLN A 198 -11.24 14.53 -6.69
N SER A 199 -11.99 14.50 -5.59
CA SER A 199 -11.68 13.67 -4.43
C SER A 199 -12.32 12.30 -4.57
N PHE A 200 -11.54 11.25 -4.36
CA PHE A 200 -11.97 9.86 -4.38
C PHE A 200 -11.90 9.29 -2.99
N LYS A 201 -12.99 8.67 -2.53
CA LYS A 201 -13.02 7.93 -1.28
C LYS A 201 -12.63 6.47 -1.54
N ALA A 202 -11.67 5.96 -0.79
CA ALA A 202 -11.18 4.60 -0.87
C ALA A 202 -12.27 3.59 -0.49
N LEU A 203 -12.23 2.44 -1.15
CA LEU A 203 -13.04 1.28 -0.84
C LEU A 203 -12.62 0.66 0.49
N SER A 204 -13.46 -0.19 1.07
CA SER A 204 -13.08 -0.92 2.28
C SER A 204 -11.85 -1.80 2.02
N LYS A 205 -11.04 -2.05 3.04
CA LYS A 205 -9.82 -2.86 2.92
C LYS A 205 -10.09 -4.23 2.28
N GLY A 206 -9.41 -4.52 1.17
CA GLY A 206 -9.54 -5.75 0.40
C GLY A 206 -10.66 -5.75 -0.67
N GLU A 207 -11.42 -4.67 -0.82
CA GLU A 207 -12.41 -4.51 -1.90
C GLU A 207 -11.78 -3.93 -3.17
N ARG A 208 -12.45 -4.13 -4.31
CA ARG A 208 -12.07 -3.67 -5.65
C ARG A 208 -13.28 -3.28 -6.47
#